data_AF-A0A430QGZ4-F1
#
_entry.id   AF-A0A430QGZ4-F1
#
_cell.length_a   1.000
_cell.length_b   1.000
_cell.length_c   1.000
_cell.angle_alpha   90.00
_cell.angle_beta   90.00
_cell.angle_gamma   90.00
#
_symmetry.space_group_name_H-M   'P 1'
#
loop_
_entity.id
_entity.type
_entity.pdbx_description
1 polymer ?
#
loop_
_entity_poly.entity_id
_entity_poly.type
_entity_poly.pdbx_seq_one_letter_code
_entity_poly.pdbx_strand_id
1 'polypeptide(L)' 'MKVSDLSGIPTAYTDPLTKLNYATCSEFKRIRYLPQHIVNGYLALRGMSNI' A
#
# COMPACT_ATOMS: atom_id res chain seq x y z
N MET A 1 -6.95 11.50 6.46
CA MET A 1 -5.63 11.65 5.82
C MET A 1 -5.23 10.29 5.28
N LYS A 2 -4.79 10.18 4.02
CA LYS A 2 -4.19 8.93 3.52
C LYS A 2 -2.72 8.89 3.96
N VAL A 3 -2.29 7.74 4.45
CA VAL A 3 -0.90 7.48 4.86
C VAL A 3 -0.33 6.35 4.01
N SER A 4 0.98 6.38 3.79
CA SER A 4 1.70 5.30 3.11
C SER A 4 1.56 4.02 3.95
N ASP A 5 1.20 2.92 3.30
CA ASP A 5 1.07 1.63 3.98
C ASP A 5 2.44 1.04 4.37
N LEU A 6 3.53 1.54 3.78
CA LEU A 6 4.89 1.08 4.08
C LEU A 6 5.57 1.92 5.17
N SER A 7 5.48 3.25 5.07
CA SER A 7 6.24 4.17 5.95
C SER A 7 5.36 4.98 6.91
N GLY A 8 4.03 4.96 6.78
CA GLY A 8 3.11 5.71 7.64
C GLY A 8 3.08 7.24 7.40
N ILE A 9 3.86 7.75 6.45
CA ILE A 9 3.89 9.18 6.14
C ILE A 9 2.69 9.61 5.29
N PRO A 10 2.23 10.87 5.40
CA PRO A 10 1.10 11.37 4.61
C PRO A 10 1.37 11.22 3.12
N THR A 11 0.38 10.71 2.38
CA THR A 11 0.48 10.57 0.92
C THR A 11 -0.84 10.84 0.22
N ALA A 12 -0.75 11.31 -1.02
CA ALA A 12 -1.87 11.40 -1.95
C ALA A 12 -1.87 10.27 -2.99
N TYR A 13 -0.83 9.42 -3.01
CA TYR A 13 -0.66 8.41 -4.05
C TYR A 13 -1.09 7.02 -3.62
N THR A 14 -1.75 6.32 -4.54
CA THR A 14 -2.23 4.95 -4.37
C THR A 14 -1.93 4.17 -5.65
N ASP A 15 -1.32 2.99 -5.53
CA ASP A 15 -1.06 2.13 -6.70
C ASP A 15 -2.36 1.48 -7.18
N PRO A 16 -2.72 1.60 -8.48
CA PRO A 16 -4.00 1.11 -8.97
C PRO A 16 -4.12 -0.42 -8.99
N LEU A 17 -3.00 -1.14 -9.06
CA LEU A 17 -2.93 -2.61 -9.14
C LEU A 17 -3.12 -3.26 -7.76
N THR A 18 -2.33 -2.82 -6.79
CA THR A 18 -2.28 -3.37 -5.41
C THR A 18 -3.20 -2.63 -4.45
N LYS A 19 -3.68 -1.44 -4.82
CA LYS A 19 -4.41 -0.49 -3.95
C LYS A 19 -3.61 0.01 -2.75
N LEU A 20 -2.31 -0.28 -2.64
CA LEU A 20 -1.48 0.22 -1.55
C LEU A 20 -1.15 1.70 -1.75
N ASN A 21 -1.18 2.44 -0.64
CA ASN A 21 -0.75 3.82 -0.58
C ASN A 21 0.77 3.88 -0.43
N TYR A 22 1.41 4.75 -1.19
CA TYR A 22 2.86 4.96 -1.17
C TYR A 22 3.16 6.45 -1.19
N ALA A 23 4.29 6.89 -0.64
CA ALA A 23 4.66 8.29 -0.64
C ALA A 23 5.84 8.60 -1.57
N THR A 24 6.68 7.60 -1.85
CA THR A 24 7.91 7.77 -2.64
C THR A 24 7.98 6.81 -3.83
N CYS A 25 8.79 7.17 -4.84
CA CYS A 25 9.05 6.30 -5.99
C CYS A 25 9.70 4.96 -5.58
N SER A 26 10.52 4.96 -4.53
CA SER A 26 11.13 3.74 -3.98
C SER A 26 10.09 2.79 -3.41
N GLU A 27 9.11 3.30 -2.67
CA GLU A 27 7.98 2.50 -2.16
C GLU A 27 7.11 1.98 -3.31
N PHE A 28 6.83 2.80 -4.32
CA PHE A 28 6.08 2.36 -5.50
C PHE A 28 6.76 1.17 -6.18
N LYS A 29 8.09 1.24 -6.39
CA LYS A 29 8.87 0.11 -6.92
C LYS A 29 8.76 -1.10 -5.99
N ARG A 30 8.94 -0.90 -4.68
CA ARG A 30 8.84 -1.99 -3.68
C ARG A 30 7.50 -2.72 -3.78
N ILE A 31 6.39 -1.98 -3.82
CA ILE A 31 5.02 -2.51 -3.92
C ILE A 31 4.86 -3.40 -5.15
N ARG A 32 5.42 -3.02 -6.29
CA ARG A 32 5.35 -3.80 -7.54
C ARG A 32 6.10 -5.14 -7.47
N TYR A 33 7.05 -5.28 -6.55
CA TYR A 33 7.76 -6.53 -6.29
C TYR A 33 7.17 -7.34 -5.13
N LEU A 34 6.15 -6.82 -4.43
CA LEU A 34 5.53 -7.54 -3.33
C LEU A 34 4.61 -8.65 -3.88
N PRO A 35 4.68 -9.86 -3.32
CA PRO A 35 3.73 -10.91 -3.65
C PRO A 35 2.33 -10.56 -3.09
N GLN A 36 1.30 -11.10 -3.72
CA GLN A 36 -0.09 -10.74 -3.46
C GLN A 36 -0.54 -11.00 -2.01
N HIS A 37 -0.01 -12.04 -1.35
CA HIS A 37 -0.33 -12.33 0.05
C HIS A 37 0.17 -11.22 1.00
N ILE A 38 1.30 -10.59 0.71
CA ILE A 38 1.81 -9.45 1.48
C ILE A 38 0.95 -8.22 1.23
N VAL A 39 0.58 -7.96 -0.03
CA VAL A 39 -0.34 -6.86 -0.38
C VAL A 39 -1.66 -7.00 0.37
N ASN A 40 -2.26 -8.19 0.37
CA ASN A 40 -3.48 -8.45 1.13
C ASN A 40 -3.29 -8.25 2.64
N GLY A 41 -2.13 -8.61 3.20
CA GLY A 41 -1.79 -8.34 4.59
C GLY A 41 -1.83 -6.84 4.91
N TYR A 42 -1.20 -6.01 4.08
CA TYR A 42 -1.26 -4.55 4.24
C TYR A 42 -2.68 -4.00 4.08
N LEU A 43 -3.45 -4.49 3.10
CA LEU A 43 -4.84 -4.08 2.90
C LEU A 43 -5.72 -4.46 4.09
N ALA A 44 -5.53 -5.65 4.66
CA ALA A 44 -6.26 -6.10 5.85
C ALA A 44 -5.93 -5.24 7.08
N LEU A 45 -4.65 -4.89 7.28
CA LEU A 45 -4.21 -3.98 8.35
C LEU A 45 -4.80 -2.57 8.20
N ARG A 46 -4.98 -2.10 6.97
CA ARG A 46 -5.66 -0.83 6.67
C ARG A 46 -7.18 -0.88 6.93
N GLY A 47 -7.74 -2.07 7.21
CA GLY A 47 -9.18 -2.26 7.33
C GLY A 47 -9.91 -2.39 6.00
N MET A 48 -9.18 -2.67 4.91
CA MET A 48 -9.76 -3.07 3.62
C MET A 48 -9.93 -4.58 3.49
N SER A 49 -10.35 -5.23 4.57
CA SER A 49 -10.77 -6.61 4.56
C SER A 49 -12.18 -6.66 3.96
N ASN A 50 -12.31 -7.05 2.69
CA ASN A 50 -13.60 -7.50 2.18
C ASN A 50 -13.81 -8.91 2.74
N ILE A 51 -14.53 -8.99 3.86
CA ILE A 51 -15.10 -10.23 4.39
C ILE A 51 -16.21 -10.68 3.44
#